data_AF-A0A928SQI0-F1
#
_entry.id   AF-A0A928SQI0-F1
#
_cell.length_a   1.000
_cell.length_b   1.000
_cell.length_c   1.000
_cell.angle_alpha   90.00
_cell.angle_beta   90.00
_cell.angle_gamma   90.00
#
_symmetry.space_group_name_H-M   'P 1'
#
loop_
_entity.id
_entity.type
_entity.pdbx_description
1 polymer ?
#
loop_
_entity_poly.entity_id
_entity_poly.type
_entity_poly.pdbx_seq_one_letter_code
_entity_poly.pdbx_strand_id
1 'polypeptide(L)'
;MDADDLTGLALRVLDGDTPAWHALWRRVEPRIWALTGRWQITGPLCKSPDDRREIVLKVMAKLREGGFRRLRAFVTSAGGKSEAAFAAWLHTVATRVAVDYTRAHPEHVGRGEQARWVRLVPIDDVPPPIADRDLARHATVLRVLERARDDLSVQQLTALSLWLDGESNETIAERLGSATPAAAERALRAALKRLRDRYREPAVEAELSPEEPS
;
A
#
# COMPACT_ATOMS: atom_id res chain seq x y z
N MET A 1 5.01 39.44 -25.12
CA MET A 1 5.14 38.08 -24.58
C MET A 1 6.54 38.04 -24.02
N ASP A 2 6.68 37.88 -22.71
CA ASP A 2 7.99 37.93 -22.06
C ASP A 2 8.77 36.71 -22.52
N ALA A 3 9.99 36.89 -23.03
CA ALA A 3 10.80 35.77 -23.53
C ALA A 3 11.09 34.73 -22.43
N ASP A 4 10.93 35.14 -21.17
CA ASP A 4 11.07 34.32 -19.97
C ASP A 4 9.75 33.76 -19.42
N ASP A 5 8.62 33.97 -20.11
CA ASP A 5 7.38 33.27 -19.78
C ASP A 5 7.46 31.78 -20.11
N LEU A 6 6.64 30.96 -19.44
CA LEU A 6 6.69 29.50 -19.58
C LEU A 6 6.45 29.02 -21.01
N THR A 7 5.65 29.75 -21.78
CA THR A 7 5.32 29.39 -23.17
C THR A 7 6.49 29.71 -24.08
N GLY A 8 7.15 30.86 -23.91
CA GLY A 8 8.38 31.23 -24.61
C GLY A 8 9.52 30.26 -24.33
N LEU A 9 9.72 29.87 -23.07
CA LEU A 9 10.68 28.84 -22.69
C LEU A 9 10.35 27.48 -23.34
N ALA A 10 9.08 27.08 -23.36
CA ALA A 10 8.66 25.84 -24.01
C ALA A 10 8.94 25.84 -25.52
N LEU A 11 8.69 26.96 -26.22
CA LEU A 11 9.00 27.10 -27.64
C LEU A 11 10.49 26.94 -27.92
N ARG A 12 11.35 27.65 -27.16
CA ARG A 12 12.80 27.54 -27.29
C ARG A 12 13.32 26.12 -27.03
N VAL A 13 12.75 25.42 -26.05
CA VAL A 13 13.05 24.00 -25.80
C VAL A 13 12.72 23.14 -27.03
N LEU A 14 11.60 23.40 -27.69
CA LEU A 14 11.20 22.67 -28.91
C LEU A 14 12.11 22.97 -30.11
N ASP A 15 12.79 24.11 -30.10
CA ASP A 15 13.82 24.51 -31.08
C ASP A 15 15.23 23.98 -30.73
N GLY A 16 15.38 23.23 -29.63
CA GLY A 16 16.64 22.61 -29.22
C GLY A 16 17.51 23.46 -28.29
N ASP A 17 17.00 24.58 -27.78
CA ASP A 17 17.70 25.44 -26.82
C ASP A 17 17.81 24.74 -25.45
N THR A 18 19.00 24.18 -25.18
CA THR A 18 19.29 23.47 -23.93
C THR A 18 19.25 24.39 -22.70
N PRO A 19 19.83 25.61 -22.71
CA PRO A 19 19.61 26.59 -21.64
C PRO A 19 18.15 26.86 -21.33
N ALA A 20 17.28 26.95 -22.34
CA ALA A 20 15.84 27.15 -22.14
C ALA A 20 15.19 25.98 -21.38
N TRP A 21 15.66 24.74 -21.57
CA TRP A 21 15.19 23.59 -20.80
C TRP A 21 15.49 23.72 -19.31
N HIS A 22 16.70 24.15 -18.96
CA HIS A 22 17.07 24.41 -17.56
C HIS A 22 16.32 25.59 -16.96
N ALA A 23 16.05 26.63 -17.74
CA ALA A 23 15.21 27.76 -17.30
C ALA A 23 13.75 27.31 -17.06
N LEU A 24 13.19 26.53 -17.99
CA LEU A 24 11.86 25.95 -17.85
C LEU A 24 11.77 25.09 -16.59
N TRP A 25 12.74 24.19 -16.38
CA TRP A 25 12.84 23.35 -15.18
C TRP A 25 12.75 24.18 -13.91
N ARG A 26 13.63 25.17 -13.75
CA ARG A 26 13.70 26.03 -12.55
C ARG A 26 12.37 26.73 -12.26
N ARG A 27 11.59 27.07 -13.29
CA ARG A 27 10.31 27.74 -13.15
C ARG A 27 9.17 26.78 -12.80
N VAL A 28 9.19 25.56 -13.34
CA VAL A 28 8.10 24.57 -13.13
C VAL A 28 8.30 23.73 -11.88
N GLU A 29 9.54 23.45 -11.48
CA GLU A 29 9.86 22.58 -10.35
C GLU A 29 9.15 22.99 -9.05
N PRO A 30 9.20 24.26 -8.58
CA PRO A 30 8.52 24.65 -7.34
C PRO A 30 7.01 24.39 -7.36
N ARG A 31 6.38 24.52 -8.55
CA ARG A 31 4.94 24.28 -8.72
C ARG A 31 4.63 22.79 -8.62
N ILE A 32 5.46 21.94 -9.23
CA ILE A 32 5.33 20.48 -9.12
C ILE A 32 5.61 20.04 -7.67
N TRP A 33 6.66 20.57 -7.04
CA TRP A 33 6.99 20.28 -5.65
C TRP A 33 5.86 20.62 -4.69
N ALA A 34 5.22 21.78 -4.84
CA ALA A 34 4.05 22.16 -4.05
C ALA A 34 2.86 21.22 -4.26
N LEU A 35 2.65 20.74 -5.49
CA LEU A 35 1.60 19.78 -5.83
C LEU A 35 1.81 18.43 -5.13
N THR A 36 3.04 17.90 -5.16
CA THR A 36 3.37 16.60 -4.53
C THR A 36 3.21 16.59 -3.00
N GLY A 37 3.16 17.77 -2.37
CA GLY A 37 2.89 17.92 -0.94
C GLY A 37 1.41 17.82 -0.56
N ARG A 38 0.49 17.68 -1.53
CA ARG A 38 -0.94 17.61 -1.25
C ARG A 38 -1.37 16.17 -0.92
N TRP A 39 -1.90 15.98 0.28
CA TRP A 39 -2.42 14.70 0.76
C TRP A 39 -3.44 14.07 -0.20
N GLN A 40 -4.30 14.88 -0.81
CA GLN A 40 -5.34 14.41 -1.73
C GLN A 40 -4.80 13.77 -3.02
N ILE A 41 -3.52 14.01 -3.36
CA ILE A 41 -2.89 13.49 -4.58
C ILE A 41 -1.96 12.33 -4.26
N THR A 42 -1.10 12.49 -3.26
CA THR A 42 -0.01 11.55 -2.95
C THR A 42 -0.21 10.77 -1.64
N GLY A 43 -1.29 11.05 -0.90
CA GLY A 43 -1.57 10.39 0.37
C GLY A 43 -0.41 10.56 1.38
N PRO A 44 -0.03 9.49 2.10
CA PRO A 44 1.12 9.46 3.00
C PRO A 44 2.44 9.91 2.38
N LEU A 45 2.66 9.72 1.08
CA LEU A 45 3.91 10.07 0.41
C LEU A 45 4.16 11.59 0.41
N CYS A 46 3.15 12.43 0.67
CA CYS A 46 3.34 13.87 0.81
C CYS A 46 4.31 14.25 1.96
N LYS A 47 4.54 13.33 2.91
CA LYS A 47 5.46 13.48 4.03
C LYS A 47 6.89 13.01 3.72
N SER A 48 7.08 12.28 2.62
CA SER A 48 8.39 11.75 2.20
C SER A 48 9.04 12.69 1.17
N PRO A 49 10.12 13.41 1.52
CA PRO A 49 10.80 14.29 0.58
C PRO A 49 11.39 13.53 -0.62
N ASP A 50 11.77 12.28 -0.43
CA ASP A 50 12.39 11.45 -1.47
C ASP A 50 11.36 11.01 -2.51
N ASP A 51 10.20 10.53 -2.09
CA ASP A 51 9.09 10.21 -3.01
C ASP A 51 8.65 11.44 -3.80
N ARG A 52 8.57 12.59 -3.13
CA ARG A 52 8.22 13.86 -3.79
C ARG A 52 9.25 14.25 -4.84
N ARG A 53 10.55 14.10 -4.54
CA ARG A 53 11.63 14.36 -5.50
C ARG A 53 11.56 13.41 -6.67
N GLU A 54 11.31 12.13 -6.42
CA GLU A 54 11.16 11.12 -7.47
C GLU A 54 9.98 11.44 -8.39
N ILE A 55 8.83 11.87 -7.84
CA ILE A 55 7.68 12.32 -8.64
C ILE A 55 8.07 13.52 -9.52
N VAL A 56 8.77 14.53 -8.98
CA VAL A 56 9.25 15.68 -9.77
C VAL A 56 10.14 15.21 -10.93
N LEU A 57 11.12 14.33 -10.66
CA LEU A 57 12.00 13.77 -11.68
C LEU A 57 11.21 13.01 -12.75
N LYS A 58 10.23 12.20 -12.36
CA LYS A 58 9.35 11.49 -13.29
C LYS A 58 8.52 12.45 -14.15
N VAL A 59 7.99 13.54 -13.58
CA VAL A 59 7.28 14.57 -14.37
C VAL A 59 8.21 15.18 -15.42
N MET A 60 9.42 15.56 -15.03
CA MET A 60 10.38 16.17 -15.96
C MET A 60 10.85 15.19 -17.04
N ALA A 61 11.08 13.93 -16.67
CA ALA A 61 11.34 12.86 -17.63
C ALA A 61 10.17 12.69 -18.61
N LYS A 62 8.92 12.78 -18.10
CA LYS A 62 7.70 12.68 -18.92
C LYS A 62 7.53 13.85 -19.89
N LEU A 63 8.00 15.04 -19.53
CA LEU A 63 8.03 16.19 -20.42
C LEU A 63 9.08 16.03 -21.52
N ARG A 64 10.24 15.42 -21.23
CA ARG A 64 11.33 15.17 -22.20
C ARG A 64 11.09 13.94 -23.09
N GLU A 65 10.31 12.97 -22.64
CA GLU A 65 10.01 11.71 -23.33
C GLU A 65 9.63 11.92 -24.82
N GLY A 66 10.27 11.15 -25.70
CA GLY A 66 9.99 11.17 -27.14
C GLY A 66 10.31 12.52 -27.80
N GLY A 67 11.40 13.19 -27.39
CA GLY A 67 11.81 14.47 -27.97
C GLY A 67 10.81 15.60 -27.68
N PHE A 68 10.33 15.68 -26.43
CA PHE A 68 9.35 16.68 -26.00
C PHE A 68 7.97 16.58 -26.67
N ARG A 69 7.55 15.36 -27.06
CA ARG A 69 6.28 15.11 -27.76
C ARG A 69 5.07 15.76 -27.07
N ARG A 70 4.97 15.67 -25.74
CA ARG A 70 3.85 16.26 -24.97
C ARG A 70 3.87 17.77 -24.96
N LEU A 71 5.06 18.36 -24.80
CA LEU A 71 5.24 19.80 -24.83
C LEU A 71 4.85 20.35 -26.21
N ARG A 72 5.28 19.67 -27.28
CA ARG A 72 4.88 19.99 -28.66
C ARG A 72 3.37 19.93 -28.84
N ALA A 73 2.73 18.84 -28.39
CA ALA A 73 1.29 18.69 -28.46
C ALA A 73 0.55 19.82 -27.72
N PHE A 74 1.03 20.20 -26.52
CA PHE A 74 0.50 21.35 -25.80
C PHE A 74 0.62 22.63 -26.62
N VAL A 75 1.83 22.99 -27.07
CA VAL A 75 2.07 24.23 -27.83
C VAL A 75 1.21 24.30 -29.10
N THR A 76 1.11 23.20 -29.85
CA THR A 76 0.29 23.11 -31.07
C THR A 76 -1.21 23.26 -30.76
N SER A 77 -1.72 22.56 -29.74
CA SER A 77 -3.14 22.60 -29.37
C SER A 77 -3.57 23.92 -28.72
N ALA A 78 -2.68 24.51 -27.92
CA ALA A 78 -2.96 25.73 -27.18
C ALA A 78 -2.74 26.99 -28.03
N GLY A 79 -2.10 26.89 -29.20
CA GLY A 79 -1.84 28.02 -30.09
C GLY A 79 -0.97 29.11 -29.45
N GLY A 80 -0.04 28.73 -28.57
CA GLY A 80 0.82 29.70 -27.86
C GLY A 80 0.10 30.54 -26.80
N LYS A 81 -1.02 30.05 -26.23
CA LYS A 81 -1.77 30.74 -25.17
C LYS A 81 -0.99 30.87 -23.84
N SER A 82 -1.51 31.77 -23.01
CA SER A 82 -0.94 32.34 -21.79
C SER A 82 -0.28 31.37 -20.81
N GLU A 83 0.58 31.91 -19.95
CA GLU A 83 1.23 31.19 -18.85
C GLU A 83 0.23 30.39 -17.98
N ALA A 84 -0.99 30.90 -17.79
CA ALA A 84 -2.03 30.23 -17.04
C ALA A 84 -2.48 28.90 -17.69
N ALA A 85 -2.59 28.87 -19.03
CA ALA A 85 -2.94 27.65 -19.76
C ALA A 85 -1.83 26.60 -19.63
N PHE A 86 -0.56 27.02 -19.72
CA PHE A 86 0.58 26.13 -19.47
C PHE A 86 0.57 25.58 -18.05
N ALA A 87 0.33 26.43 -17.05
CA ALA A 87 0.29 26.03 -15.65
C ALA A 87 -0.83 24.99 -15.38
N ALA A 88 -2.02 25.20 -15.93
CA ALA A 88 -3.15 24.26 -15.78
C ALA A 88 -2.87 22.91 -16.49
N TRP A 89 -2.28 22.96 -17.69
CA TRP A 89 -1.85 21.76 -18.39
C TRP A 89 -0.77 20.99 -17.62
N LEU A 90 0.26 21.69 -17.13
CA LEU A 90 1.32 21.10 -16.33
C LEU A 90 0.77 20.47 -15.04
N HIS A 91 -0.17 21.15 -14.37
CA HIS A 91 -0.86 20.62 -13.20
C HIS A 91 -1.53 19.27 -13.51
N THR A 92 -2.18 19.15 -14.67
CA THR A 92 -2.81 17.89 -15.13
C THR A 92 -1.77 16.80 -15.36
N VAL A 93 -0.66 17.10 -16.05
CA VAL A 93 0.43 16.15 -16.29
C VAL A 93 1.05 15.68 -14.97
N ALA A 94 1.38 16.61 -14.08
CA ALA A 94 1.99 16.32 -12.79
C ALA A 94 1.08 15.50 -11.88
N THR A 95 -0.22 15.83 -11.83
CA THR A 95 -1.21 15.06 -11.05
C THR A 95 -1.30 13.63 -11.54
N ARG A 96 -1.36 13.40 -12.86
CA ARG A 96 -1.41 12.03 -13.42
C ARG A 96 -0.16 11.24 -13.06
N VAL A 97 1.02 11.82 -13.22
CA VAL A 97 2.29 11.16 -12.85
C VAL A 97 2.34 10.85 -11.34
N ALA A 98 1.89 11.77 -10.49
CA ALA A 98 1.85 11.57 -9.04
C ALA A 98 0.88 10.44 -8.64
N VAL A 99 -0.30 10.37 -9.27
CA VAL A 99 -1.27 9.30 -9.05
C VAL A 99 -0.72 7.95 -9.54
N ASP A 100 -0.09 7.92 -10.72
CA ASP A 100 0.51 6.70 -11.25
C ASP A 100 1.66 6.21 -10.36
N TYR A 101 2.51 7.12 -9.88
CA TYR A 101 3.56 6.82 -8.91
C TYR A 101 2.98 6.23 -7.61
N THR A 102 1.95 6.89 -7.07
CA THR A 102 1.29 6.46 -5.83
C THR A 102 0.70 5.06 -5.96
N ARG A 103 0.04 4.77 -7.09
CA ARG A 103 -0.55 3.45 -7.37
C ARG A 103 0.47 2.35 -7.60
N ALA A 104 1.66 2.71 -8.10
CA ALA A 104 2.76 1.78 -8.31
C ALA A 104 3.66 1.62 -7.07
N HIS A 105 3.41 2.39 -6.00
CA HIS A 105 4.23 2.37 -4.81
C HIS A 105 4.09 1.01 -4.09
N PRO A 106 5.19 0.38 -3.63
CA PRO A 106 5.14 -0.95 -2.99
C PRO A 106 4.23 -1.02 -1.77
N GLU A 107 4.13 0.08 -1.02
CA GLU A 107 3.25 0.21 0.16
C GLU A 107 1.78 0.47 -0.19
N HIS A 108 1.45 0.72 -1.46
CA HIS A 108 0.08 0.94 -1.91
C HIS A 108 -0.49 -0.36 -2.51
N VAL A 109 -1.33 -1.04 -1.73
CA VAL A 109 -1.90 -2.35 -2.11
C VAL A 109 -3.40 -2.25 -2.42
N GLY A 110 -3.90 -3.18 -3.23
CA GLY A 110 -5.31 -3.22 -3.64
C GLY A 110 -5.62 -2.34 -4.86
N ARG A 111 -6.90 -2.33 -5.28
CA ARG A 111 -7.43 -1.49 -6.36
C ARG A 111 -8.82 -0.99 -6.01
N GLY A 112 -9.20 0.16 -6.57
CA GLY A 112 -10.53 0.75 -6.35
C GLY A 112 -10.79 1.01 -4.87
N GLU A 113 -11.94 0.56 -4.37
CA GLU A 113 -12.37 0.71 -2.97
C GLU A 113 -11.51 -0.08 -1.98
N GLN A 114 -10.77 -1.10 -2.43
CA GLN A 114 -9.88 -1.89 -1.59
C GLN A 114 -8.46 -1.31 -1.49
N ALA A 115 -8.20 -0.17 -2.13
CA ALA A 115 -6.90 0.48 -2.11
C ALA A 115 -6.57 0.95 -0.68
N ARG A 116 -5.42 0.52 -0.16
CA ARG A 116 -4.94 0.91 1.18
C ARG A 116 -3.43 0.97 1.25
N TRP A 117 -2.95 1.75 2.21
CA TRP A 117 -1.53 1.83 2.54
C TRP A 117 -1.17 0.75 3.57
N VAL A 118 -0.06 0.06 3.32
CA VAL A 118 0.55 -0.90 4.25
C VAL A 118 1.99 -0.49 4.51
N ARG A 119 2.47 -0.71 5.73
CA ARG A 119 3.89 -0.54 6.02
C ARG A 119 4.61 -1.84 5.69
N LEU A 120 5.64 -1.76 4.84
CA LEU A 120 6.51 -2.91 4.64
C LEU A 120 7.46 -3.04 5.83
N VAL A 121 7.49 -4.21 6.44
CA VAL A 121 8.41 -4.56 7.52
C VAL A 121 9.35 -5.63 6.96
N PRO A 122 10.68 -5.44 7.05
CA PRO A 122 11.62 -6.49 6.70
C PRO A 122 11.28 -7.76 7.46
N ILE A 123 11.15 -8.86 6.74
CA ILE A 123 11.10 -10.18 7.38
C ILE A 123 12.56 -10.46 7.74
N ASP A 124 12.90 -10.36 9.03
CA ASP A 124 14.12 -11.01 9.54
C ASP A 124 14.12 -12.46 9.06
N ASP A 125 15.28 -13.07 8.76
CA ASP A 125 15.49 -14.43 8.18
C ASP A 125 14.80 -15.58 8.96
N VAL A 126 13.49 -15.48 9.14
CA VAL A 126 12.59 -16.52 9.59
C VAL A 126 12.43 -17.39 8.36
N PRO A 127 12.89 -18.65 8.41
CA PRO A 127 12.78 -19.55 7.28
C PRO A 127 11.33 -19.56 6.79
N PRO A 128 11.11 -19.52 5.46
CA PRO A 128 9.75 -19.48 4.92
C PRO A 128 8.94 -20.61 5.53
N PRO A 129 7.69 -20.35 5.97
CA PRO A 129 6.82 -21.42 6.43
C PRO A 129 6.78 -22.48 5.34
N ILE A 130 7.04 -23.73 5.74
CA ILE A 130 7.14 -24.92 4.89
C ILE A 130 6.07 -24.82 3.78
N ALA A 131 6.52 -24.90 2.52
CA ALA A 131 5.79 -24.51 1.29
C ALA A 131 4.43 -25.21 1.04
N ASP A 132 3.99 -26.06 1.96
CA ASP A 132 2.74 -26.82 1.91
C ASP A 132 1.65 -26.28 2.85
N ARG A 133 1.93 -25.18 3.59
CA ARG A 133 0.92 -24.53 4.44
C ARG A 133 0.15 -23.47 3.66
N ASP A 134 -1.16 -23.68 3.53
CA ASP A 134 -2.12 -22.67 3.09
C ASP A 134 -2.03 -21.43 4.01
N LEU A 135 -1.41 -20.36 3.52
CA LEU A 135 -1.21 -19.10 4.25
C LEU A 135 -2.52 -18.41 4.60
N ALA A 136 -3.57 -18.57 3.78
CA ALA A 136 -4.88 -18.00 4.07
C ALA A 136 -5.53 -18.74 5.25
N ARG A 137 -5.38 -20.06 5.30
CA ARG A 137 -5.78 -20.87 6.45
C ARG A 137 -4.98 -20.50 7.70
N HIS A 138 -3.67 -20.30 7.59
CA HIS A 138 -2.84 -19.89 8.72
C HIS A 138 -3.22 -18.51 9.27
N ALA A 139 -3.45 -17.52 8.41
CA ALA A 139 -3.92 -16.20 8.83
C ALA A 139 -5.30 -16.24 9.50
N THR A 140 -6.20 -17.10 9.01
CA THR A 140 -7.52 -17.32 9.63
C THR A 140 -7.38 -17.94 11.02
N VAL A 141 -6.51 -18.93 11.15
CA VAL A 141 -6.19 -19.59 12.42
C VAL A 141 -5.62 -18.58 13.44
N LEU A 142 -4.69 -17.72 13.04
CA LEU A 142 -4.13 -16.70 13.93
C LEU A 142 -5.19 -15.73 14.46
N ARG A 143 -6.14 -15.29 13.60
CA ARG A 143 -7.25 -14.43 14.05
C ARG A 143 -8.18 -15.14 15.04
N VAL A 144 -8.45 -16.43 14.82
CA VAL A 144 -9.26 -17.23 15.74
C VAL A 144 -8.55 -17.38 17.09
N LEU A 145 -7.23 -17.65 17.07
CA LEU A 145 -6.42 -17.75 18.29
C LEU A 145 -6.36 -16.42 19.05
N GLU A 146 -6.20 -15.31 18.34
CA GLU A 146 -6.18 -13.97 18.94
C GLU A 146 -7.51 -13.66 19.64
N ARG A 147 -8.64 -13.96 18.99
CA ARG A 147 -9.97 -13.77 19.58
C ARG A 147 -10.27 -14.73 20.72
N ALA A 148 -9.69 -15.93 20.68
CA ALA A 148 -9.85 -16.94 21.73
C ALA A 148 -8.95 -16.71 22.95
N ARG A 149 -8.03 -15.74 22.89
CA ARG A 149 -7.03 -15.50 23.93
C ARG A 149 -7.64 -15.19 25.30
N ASP A 150 -8.81 -14.53 25.31
CA ASP A 150 -9.51 -14.18 26.54
C ASP A 150 -10.32 -15.34 27.13
N ASP A 151 -10.59 -16.39 26.35
CA ASP A 151 -11.45 -17.53 26.72
C ASP A 151 -10.66 -18.81 27.08
N LEU A 152 -9.40 -18.86 26.66
CA LEU A 152 -8.53 -20.03 26.84
C LEU A 152 -7.46 -19.75 27.89
N SER A 153 -7.15 -20.76 28.71
CA SER A 153 -5.97 -20.66 29.56
C SER A 153 -4.70 -20.66 28.72
N VAL A 154 -3.59 -20.13 29.25
CA VAL A 154 -2.29 -20.14 28.56
C VAL A 154 -1.90 -21.55 28.11
N GLN A 155 -2.11 -22.56 28.95
CA GLN A 155 -1.86 -23.96 28.59
C GLN A 155 -2.72 -24.44 27.43
N GLN A 156 -4.01 -24.07 27.38
CA GLN A 156 -4.93 -24.41 26.30
C GLN A 156 -4.56 -23.71 25.00
N LEU A 157 -4.21 -22.43 25.06
CA LEU A 157 -3.79 -21.64 23.91
C LEU A 157 -2.49 -22.21 23.31
N THR A 158 -1.51 -22.52 24.17
CA THR A 158 -0.23 -23.12 23.75
C THR A 158 -0.45 -24.51 23.16
N ALA A 159 -1.26 -25.37 23.80
CA ALA A 159 -1.59 -26.70 23.27
C ALA A 159 -2.24 -26.62 21.88
N LEU A 160 -3.19 -25.70 21.70
CA LEU A 160 -3.90 -25.48 20.46
C LEU A 160 -2.97 -24.95 19.36
N SER A 161 -2.09 -23.97 19.67
CA SER A 161 -1.12 -23.43 18.72
C SER A 161 -0.17 -24.52 18.21
N LEU A 162 0.43 -25.31 19.11
CA LEU A 162 1.34 -26.39 18.73
C LEU A 162 0.64 -27.47 17.90
N TRP A 163 -0.60 -27.83 18.25
CA TRP A 163 -1.40 -28.77 17.46
C TRP A 163 -1.69 -28.24 16.04
N LEU A 164 -1.99 -26.95 15.90
CA LEU A 164 -2.17 -26.30 14.59
C LEU A 164 -0.87 -26.25 13.77
N ASP A 165 0.28 -26.28 14.45
CA ASP A 165 1.59 -26.44 13.83
C ASP A 165 1.93 -27.90 13.48
N GLY A 166 1.01 -28.84 13.71
CA GLY A 166 1.19 -30.25 13.36
C GLY A 166 2.03 -31.05 14.37
N GLU A 167 2.28 -30.50 15.55
CA GLU A 167 3.03 -31.19 16.61
C GLU A 167 2.25 -32.38 17.17
N SER A 168 2.99 -33.41 17.59
CA SER A 168 2.43 -34.60 18.25
C SER A 168 1.99 -34.31 19.69
N ASN A 169 1.09 -35.12 20.25
CA ASN A 169 0.66 -34.96 21.64
C ASN A 169 1.82 -35.16 22.65
N GLU A 170 2.80 -35.99 22.29
CA GLU A 170 4.04 -36.18 23.05
C GLU A 170 4.84 -34.89 23.11
N THR A 171 5.09 -34.27 21.95
CA THR A 171 5.82 -32.99 21.85
C THR A 171 5.07 -31.87 22.55
N ILE A 172 3.73 -31.82 22.42
CA ILE A 172 2.90 -30.84 23.12
C ILE A 172 3.00 -31.02 24.64
N ALA A 173 2.97 -32.25 25.15
CA ALA A 173 3.10 -32.52 26.59
C ALA A 173 4.46 -32.07 27.12
N GLU A 174 5.54 -32.36 26.41
CA GLU A 174 6.88 -31.90 26.75
C GLU A 174 6.96 -30.37 26.82
N ARG A 175 6.45 -29.68 25.78
CA ARG A 175 6.44 -28.21 25.71
C ARG A 175 5.58 -27.55 26.80
N LEU A 176 4.49 -28.20 27.21
CA LEU A 176 3.63 -27.73 28.29
C LEU A 176 4.17 -28.04 29.69
N GLY A 177 5.28 -28.76 29.81
CA GLY A 177 5.77 -29.27 31.09
C GLY A 177 4.79 -30.26 31.75
N SER A 178 3.98 -30.95 30.94
CA SER A 178 3.00 -31.92 31.40
C SER A 178 3.61 -33.31 31.48
N ALA A 179 3.34 -34.04 32.56
CA ALA A 179 3.93 -35.37 32.79
C ALA A 179 3.49 -36.45 31.78
N THR A 180 2.40 -36.23 31.01
CA THR A 180 1.85 -37.26 30.11
C THR A 180 1.22 -36.67 28.84
N PRO A 181 1.27 -37.38 27.69
CA PRO A 181 0.55 -37.02 26.46
C PRO A 181 -0.97 -36.86 26.67
N ALA A 182 -1.55 -37.66 27.58
CA ALA A 182 -2.96 -37.58 27.93
C ALA A 182 -3.36 -36.24 28.62
N ALA A 183 -2.42 -35.54 29.24
CA ALA A 183 -2.67 -34.20 29.79
C ALA A 183 -2.72 -33.14 28.68
N ALA A 184 -1.80 -33.22 27.71
CA ALA A 184 -1.81 -32.36 26.51
C ALA A 184 -3.11 -32.55 25.70
N GLU A 185 -3.51 -33.81 25.47
CA GLU A 185 -4.75 -34.11 24.75
C GLU A 185 -5.98 -33.55 25.49
N ARG A 186 -6.01 -33.65 26.83
CA ARG A 186 -7.10 -33.06 27.63
C ARG A 186 -7.15 -31.54 27.51
N ALA A 187 -6.00 -30.86 27.53
CA ALA A 187 -5.92 -29.42 27.34
C ALA A 187 -6.43 -29.02 25.93
N LEU A 188 -6.00 -29.74 24.89
CA LEU A 188 -6.44 -29.52 23.51
C LEU A 188 -7.95 -29.74 23.35
N ARG A 189 -8.48 -30.87 23.84
CA ARG A 189 -9.93 -31.15 23.79
C ARG A 189 -10.74 -30.12 24.56
N ALA A 190 -10.26 -29.64 25.70
CA ALA A 190 -10.91 -28.57 26.45
C ALA A 190 -10.93 -27.24 25.67
N ALA A 191 -9.82 -26.89 24.99
CA ALA A 191 -9.74 -25.72 24.12
C ALA A 191 -10.74 -25.82 22.95
N LEU A 192 -10.71 -26.94 22.22
CA LEU A 192 -11.61 -27.18 21.09
C LEU A 192 -13.09 -27.19 21.51
N LYS A 193 -13.41 -27.76 22.69
CA LYS A 193 -14.77 -27.72 23.23
C LYS A 193 -15.21 -26.29 23.49
N ARG A 194 -14.39 -25.46 24.15
CA ARG A 194 -14.73 -24.04 24.42
C ARG A 194 -14.94 -23.24 23.14
N LEU A 195 -14.05 -23.40 22.16
CA LEU A 195 -14.19 -22.76 20.86
C LEU A 195 -15.50 -23.20 20.19
N ARG A 196 -15.78 -24.51 20.17
CA ARG A 196 -17.02 -25.00 19.62
C ARG A 196 -18.22 -24.42 20.35
N ASP A 197 -18.24 -24.42 21.67
CA ASP A 197 -19.39 -23.93 22.45
C ASP A 197 -19.61 -22.41 22.22
N ARG A 198 -18.53 -21.62 22.04
CA ARG A 198 -18.58 -20.18 21.73
C ARG A 198 -19.04 -19.87 20.30
N TYR A 199 -18.57 -20.63 19.32
CA TYR A 199 -18.78 -20.36 17.89
C TYR A 199 -19.89 -21.23 17.26
N ARG A 200 -20.59 -22.05 18.05
CA ARG A 200 -21.72 -22.88 17.62
C ARG A 200 -23.08 -22.20 17.78
N GLU A 201 -23.15 -21.00 18.36
CA GLU A 201 -24.36 -20.18 18.37
C GLU A 201 -24.47 -19.29 17.11
N PRO A 202 -25.70 -19.02 16.60
CA PRO A 202 -25.97 -18.34 15.33
C PRO A 202 -25.59 -16.84 15.30
N ALA A 203 -24.79 -16.35 16.25
CA ALA A 203 -24.38 -14.95 16.35
C ALA A 203 -23.57 -14.46 15.13
N VAL A 204 -23.00 -15.37 14.33
CA VAL A 204 -22.28 -15.00 13.10
C VAL A 204 -23.24 -14.72 11.92
N GLU A 205 -24.46 -15.27 11.91
CA GLU A 205 -25.47 -14.95 10.88
C GLU A 205 -26.15 -13.59 11.12
N ALA A 206 -26.23 -13.14 12.38
CA ALA A 206 -26.77 -11.83 12.74
C ALA A 206 -25.79 -10.67 12.46
N GLU A 207 -24.48 -10.89 12.56
CA GLU A 207 -23.47 -9.87 12.24
C GLU A 207 -23.13 -9.79 10.73
N LEU A 208 -23.56 -10.77 9.93
CA LEU A 208 -23.33 -10.82 8.47
C LEU A 208 -24.58 -10.55 7.63
N SER A 209 -25.74 -10.32 8.25
CA SER A 209 -26.92 -9.78 7.57
C SER A 209 -26.86 -8.26 7.60
N PRO A 210 -26.48 -7.57 6.50
CA PRO A 210 -26.59 -6.12 6.46
C PRO A 210 -28.07 -5.76 6.58
N GLU A 211 -28.43 -4.98 7.60
CA GLU A 211 -29.73 -4.33 7.67
C GLU A 211 -29.93 -3.53 6.38
N GLU A 212 -30.83 -3.98 5.50
CA GLU A 212 -31.30 -3.19 4.37
C GLU A 212 -32.15 -2.03 4.90
N PRO A 213 -31.72 -0.77 4.74
CA PRO A 213 -32.55 0.37 5.13
C PRO A 213 -33.73 0.50 4.17
N SER A 214 -34.94 0.52 4.73
CA SER A 214 -36.21 0.81 4.04
C SER A 214 -36.34 2.27 3.59
#